data_AF-U1MNI1-F1
#
_entry.id   AF-U1MNI1-F1
#
_cell.length_a   1.000
_cell.length_b   1.000
_cell.length_c   1.000
_cell.angle_alpha   90.00
_cell.angle_beta   90.00
_cell.angle_gamma   90.00
#
_symmetry.space_group_name_H-M   'P 1'
#
loop_
_entity.id
_entity.type
_entity.pdbx_description
1 polymer ?
#
loop_
_entity_poly.entity_id
_entity_poly.type
_entity_poly.pdbx_seq_one_letter_code
_entity_poly.pdbx_strand_id
1 'polypeptide(L)'
;MPARTQLRVGRIARAHGLKGALKIELYTDDPGRRFVPGARFALQVPTSSKWHGKSIELVELRVYNGSPVAFFKGVGDRTEAETLVKAVLWVEQDATELPTEPDAWYVHQLAGLEVWREGERVGRVVRVDAMPAQDMLIVEIAGDEVMIPFVKAIVPEVDLRAGRIVITPPLGLLEDLEEEAPTEAPAATEPEVADAEPSAPAEADDASAPDTSETADDERA
;
A
#
# COMPACT_ATOMS: atom_id res chain seq x y z
N MET A 1 10.89 1.71 -9.80
CA MET A 1 9.94 2.74 -10.28
C MET A 1 8.73 2.68 -9.36
N PRO A 2 8.03 3.81 -9.10
CA PRO A 2 6.79 3.76 -8.32
C PRO A 2 5.78 2.84 -9.01
N ALA A 3 5.03 2.08 -8.22
CA ALA A 3 3.92 1.28 -8.73
C ALA A 3 2.86 2.23 -9.30
N ARG A 4 2.46 2.03 -10.55
CA ARG A 4 1.39 2.82 -11.16
C ARG A 4 0.04 2.21 -10.80
N THR A 5 -0.76 2.93 -10.02
CA THR A 5 -2.10 2.50 -9.65
C THR A 5 -3.06 2.83 -10.78
N GLN A 6 -3.72 1.80 -11.34
CA GLN A 6 -4.76 2.02 -12.34
C GLN A 6 -6.08 2.36 -11.63
N LEU A 7 -6.61 3.56 -11.88
CA LEU A 7 -7.86 4.04 -11.31
C LEU A 7 -8.96 4.13 -12.35
N ARG A 8 -10.11 3.52 -12.05
CA ARG A 8 -11.34 3.58 -12.84
C ARG A 8 -12.05 4.91 -12.58
N VAL A 9 -11.95 5.86 -13.50
CA VAL A 9 -12.50 7.22 -13.35
C VAL A 9 -13.85 7.43 -14.02
N GLY A 10 -14.28 6.52 -14.90
CA GLY A 10 -15.60 6.59 -15.51
C GLY A 10 -15.95 5.42 -16.44
N ARG A 11 -17.15 5.47 -17.02
CA ARG A 11 -17.60 4.57 -18.09
C ARG A 11 -18.33 5.35 -19.17
N ILE A 12 -18.14 4.95 -20.42
CA ILE A 12 -18.89 5.46 -21.55
C ILE A 12 -20.30 4.85 -21.53
N ALA A 13 -21.31 5.70 -21.28
CA ALA A 13 -22.70 5.26 -21.12
C ALA A 13 -23.42 5.09 -22.46
N ARG A 14 -23.30 6.07 -23.36
CA ARG A 14 -23.88 6.06 -24.72
C ARG A 14 -23.27 7.14 -25.62
N ALA A 15 -23.35 6.97 -26.94
CA ALA A 15 -23.13 8.06 -27.90
C ALA A 15 -24.21 9.16 -27.74
N HIS A 16 -23.86 10.39 -28.13
CA HIS A 16 -24.69 11.58 -28.02
C HIS A 16 -24.55 12.47 -29.28
N GLY A 17 -25.67 12.82 -29.90
CA GLY A 17 -25.67 13.57 -31.17
C GLY A 17 -25.04 12.79 -32.32
N LEU A 18 -24.47 13.51 -33.30
CA LEU A 18 -23.85 12.94 -34.50
C LEU A 18 -22.32 13.17 -34.59
N LYS A 19 -21.77 14.10 -33.80
CA LYS A 19 -20.36 14.54 -33.84
C LYS A 19 -19.45 13.75 -32.88
N GLY A 20 -19.66 12.44 -32.78
CA GLY A 20 -18.85 11.54 -31.95
C GLY A 20 -18.84 11.78 -30.43
N ALA A 21 -19.72 12.66 -29.92
CA ALA A 21 -19.78 12.98 -28.50
C ALA A 21 -20.29 11.78 -27.67
N LEU A 22 -19.76 11.61 -26.46
CA LEU A 22 -19.99 10.41 -25.64
C LEU A 22 -20.43 10.81 -24.23
N LYS A 23 -21.65 10.43 -23.82
CA LYS A 23 -22.08 10.63 -22.42
C LYS A 23 -21.28 9.71 -21.51
N ILE A 24 -20.70 10.29 -20.46
CA ILE A 24 -19.90 9.61 -19.45
C ILE A 24 -20.76 9.38 -18.18
N GLU A 25 -20.52 8.27 -17.51
CA GLU A 25 -20.75 8.10 -16.07
C GLU A 25 -19.41 8.33 -15.37
N LEU A 26 -19.37 9.28 -14.44
CA LEU A 26 -18.16 9.58 -13.67
C LEU A 26 -18.13 8.67 -12.43
N TYR A 27 -16.94 8.17 -12.09
CA TYR A 27 -16.67 7.41 -10.87
C TYR A 27 -15.57 8.08 -10.01
N THR A 28 -15.30 9.36 -10.27
CA THR A 28 -14.38 10.21 -9.51
C THR A 28 -15.14 11.41 -8.95
N ASP A 29 -14.84 11.68 -7.69
CA ASP A 29 -14.98 12.92 -6.92
C ASP A 29 -14.53 14.19 -7.65
N ASP A 30 -13.32 14.19 -8.22
CA ASP A 30 -12.72 15.33 -8.93
C ASP A 30 -12.63 15.09 -10.45
N PRO A 31 -13.74 15.26 -11.19
CA PRO A 31 -13.69 15.19 -12.64
C PRO A 31 -12.96 16.39 -13.27
N GLY A 32 -12.77 17.49 -12.52
CA GLY A 32 -12.12 18.70 -13.02
C GLY A 32 -10.63 18.50 -13.30
N ARG A 33 -9.91 17.85 -12.36
CA ARG A 33 -8.51 17.43 -12.50
C ARG A 33 -8.34 16.25 -13.46
N ARG A 34 -9.27 15.28 -13.43
CA ARG A 34 -9.13 14.02 -14.19
C ARG A 34 -9.50 14.15 -15.68
N PHE A 35 -10.49 14.99 -16.03
CA PHE A 35 -11.00 15.13 -17.41
C PHE A 35 -10.60 16.46 -18.06
N VAL A 36 -9.31 16.81 -17.97
CA VAL A 36 -8.73 17.96 -18.68
C VAL A 36 -8.43 17.66 -20.17
N PRO A 37 -8.49 18.66 -21.07
CA PRO A 37 -8.00 18.52 -22.45
C PRO A 37 -6.57 17.96 -22.50
N GLY A 38 -6.36 16.95 -23.35
CA GLY A 38 -5.10 16.21 -23.46
C GLY A 38 -4.94 15.03 -22.50
N ALA A 39 -5.83 14.85 -21.51
CA ALA A 39 -5.82 13.67 -20.64
C ALA A 39 -6.01 12.38 -21.44
N ARG A 40 -5.28 11.32 -21.08
CA ARG A 40 -5.30 10.01 -21.75
C ARG A 40 -5.86 8.93 -20.85
N PHE A 41 -6.77 8.14 -21.42
CA PHE A 41 -7.50 7.09 -20.72
C PHE A 41 -7.23 5.75 -21.41
N ALA A 42 -6.77 4.76 -20.64
CA ALA A 42 -6.71 3.37 -21.09
C ALA A 42 -8.12 2.77 -21.15
N LEU A 43 -8.38 1.94 -22.17
CA LEU A 43 -9.70 1.40 -22.44
C LEU A 43 -9.83 -0.07 -22.05
N GLN A 44 -10.66 -0.34 -21.05
CA GLN A 44 -11.17 -1.69 -20.81
C GLN A 44 -12.38 -1.93 -21.72
N VAL A 45 -12.14 -2.74 -22.76
CA VAL A 45 -13.12 -3.17 -23.77
C VAL A 45 -12.90 -4.65 -24.10
N PRO A 46 -13.92 -5.35 -24.66
CA PRO A 46 -13.76 -6.74 -25.11
C PRO A 46 -12.58 -6.91 -26.07
N THR A 47 -11.93 -8.07 -26.04
CA THR A 47 -10.78 -8.42 -26.91
C THR A 47 -11.11 -8.36 -28.40
N SER A 48 -12.37 -8.53 -28.78
CA SER A 48 -12.88 -8.36 -30.15
C SER A 48 -13.05 -6.89 -30.59
N SER A 49 -12.90 -5.92 -29.69
CA SER A 49 -12.98 -4.49 -30.03
C SER A 49 -11.67 -4.00 -30.63
N LYS A 50 -11.78 -3.23 -31.72
CA LYS A 50 -10.64 -2.50 -32.32
C LYS A 50 -9.95 -1.51 -31.38
N TRP A 51 -10.53 -1.23 -30.21
CA TRP A 51 -10.01 -0.38 -29.15
C TRP A 51 -9.26 -1.14 -28.04
N HIS A 52 -9.23 -2.47 -28.09
CA HIS A 52 -8.55 -3.27 -27.08
C HIS A 52 -7.04 -2.97 -27.03
N GLY A 53 -6.50 -2.80 -25.82
CA GLY A 53 -5.10 -2.39 -25.60
C GLY A 53 -4.74 -0.96 -26.02
N LYS A 54 -5.73 -0.12 -26.38
CA LYS A 54 -5.50 1.28 -26.78
C LYS A 54 -5.89 2.26 -25.69
N SER A 55 -5.35 3.47 -25.78
CA SER A 55 -5.79 4.63 -25.04
C SER A 55 -6.45 5.67 -25.96
N ILE A 56 -7.30 6.52 -25.40
CA ILE A 56 -7.92 7.66 -26.08
C ILE A 56 -7.58 8.96 -25.37
N GLU A 57 -7.45 10.04 -26.14
CA GLU A 57 -7.07 11.37 -25.68
C GLU A 57 -8.32 12.28 -25.68
N LEU A 58 -8.63 12.89 -24.54
CA LEU A 58 -9.79 13.77 -24.38
C LEU A 58 -9.50 15.13 -25.03
N VAL A 59 -10.42 15.60 -25.87
CA VAL A 59 -10.39 16.94 -26.45
C VAL A 59 -11.05 17.93 -25.50
N GLU A 60 -12.24 17.60 -25.00
CA GLU A 60 -12.96 18.39 -24.01
C GLU A 60 -14.04 17.56 -23.29
N LEU A 61 -14.36 17.94 -22.05
CA LEU A 61 -15.56 17.52 -21.32
C LEU A 61 -16.51 18.71 -21.19
N ARG A 62 -17.79 18.53 -21.50
CA ARG A 62 -18.84 19.54 -21.33
C ARG A 62 -20.09 18.93 -20.68
N VAL A 63 -20.80 19.72 -19.88
CA VAL A 63 -22.09 19.29 -19.30
C VAL A 63 -23.23 19.73 -20.22
N TYR A 64 -24.02 18.77 -20.71
CA TYR A 64 -25.25 19.01 -21.46
C TYR A 64 -26.43 18.39 -20.71
N ASN A 65 -27.45 19.19 -20.39
CA ASN A 65 -28.66 18.76 -19.66
C ASN A 65 -28.32 17.93 -18.40
N GLY A 66 -27.45 18.47 -17.53
CA GLY A 66 -26.98 17.81 -16.30
C GLY A 66 -26.14 16.55 -16.52
N SER A 67 -25.73 16.23 -17.75
CA SER A 67 -24.95 15.04 -18.09
C SER A 67 -23.56 15.42 -18.60
N PRO A 68 -22.46 14.85 -18.05
CA PRO A 68 -21.13 15.05 -18.62
C PRO A 68 -21.00 14.30 -19.95
N VAL A 69 -20.50 15.00 -20.96
CA VAL A 69 -20.30 14.51 -22.33
C VAL A 69 -18.86 14.83 -22.74
N ALA A 70 -18.12 13.79 -23.10
CA ALA A 70 -16.73 13.87 -23.55
C ALA A 70 -16.65 13.84 -25.08
N PHE A 71 -15.65 14.54 -25.61
CA PHE A 71 -15.23 14.45 -27.01
C PHE A 71 -13.80 13.91 -27.04
N PHE A 72 -13.54 12.87 -27.82
CA PHE A 72 -12.23 12.20 -27.86
C PHE A 72 -11.59 12.30 -29.24
N LYS A 73 -10.27 12.39 -29.25
CA LYS A 73 -9.45 12.51 -30.47
C LYS A 73 -9.59 11.26 -31.32
N GLY A 74 -9.98 11.44 -32.58
CA GLY A 74 -10.28 10.34 -33.52
C GLY A 74 -11.72 9.84 -33.49
N VAL A 75 -12.55 10.27 -32.53
CA VAL A 75 -13.98 9.90 -32.44
C VAL A 75 -14.82 11.04 -33.03
N GLY A 76 -14.83 11.15 -34.36
CA GLY A 76 -15.46 12.27 -35.08
C GLY A 76 -16.96 12.11 -35.32
N ASP A 77 -17.47 10.88 -35.34
CA ASP A 77 -18.84 10.55 -35.73
C ASP A 77 -19.53 9.56 -34.77
N ARG A 78 -20.84 9.42 -34.92
CA ARG A 78 -21.67 8.55 -34.08
C ARG A 78 -21.34 7.07 -34.20
N THR A 79 -20.97 6.57 -35.37
CA THR A 79 -20.64 5.15 -35.58
C THR A 79 -19.39 4.80 -34.80
N GLU A 80 -18.35 5.66 -34.86
CA GLU A 80 -17.13 5.47 -34.09
C GLU A 80 -17.39 5.54 -32.58
N ALA A 81 -18.20 6.51 -32.15
CA ALA A 81 -18.63 6.66 -30.76
C ALA A 81 -19.41 5.44 -30.24
N GLU A 82 -20.26 4.81 -31.06
CA GLU A 82 -20.98 3.59 -30.69
C GLU A 82 -20.06 2.39 -30.46
N THR A 83 -18.89 2.31 -31.12
CA THR A 83 -17.88 1.26 -30.84
C THR A 83 -17.18 1.38 -29.48
N LEU A 84 -17.34 2.52 -28.79
CA LEU A 84 -16.78 2.79 -27.46
C LEU A 84 -17.83 2.68 -26.33
N VAL A 85 -19.09 2.42 -26.65
CA VAL A 85 -20.17 2.34 -25.64
C VAL A 85 -19.94 1.14 -24.70
N LYS A 86 -20.16 1.35 -23.40
CA LYS A 86 -19.81 0.48 -22.26
C LYS A 86 -18.31 0.37 -21.93
N ALA A 87 -17.39 0.97 -22.69
CA ALA A 87 -15.97 0.99 -22.33
C ALA A 87 -15.76 1.68 -20.98
N VAL A 88 -14.90 1.10 -20.14
CA VAL A 88 -14.50 1.69 -18.86
C VAL A 88 -13.19 2.45 -19.06
N LEU A 89 -13.15 3.68 -18.52
CA LEU A 89 -12.03 4.60 -18.61
C LEU A 89 -11.12 4.45 -17.40
N TRP A 90 -9.86 4.12 -17.64
CA TRP A 90 -8.83 3.98 -16.63
C TRP A 90 -7.74 5.03 -16.82
N VAL A 91 -7.21 5.59 -15.72
CA VAL A 91 -5.99 6.41 -15.71
C VAL A 91 -4.91 5.70 -14.91
N GLU A 92 -3.65 5.90 -15.29
CA GLU A 92 -2.51 5.57 -14.43
C GLU A 92 -2.25 6.78 -13.51
N GLN A 93 -2.40 6.58 -12.20
CA GLN A 93 -1.92 7.54 -11.20
C GLN A 93 -0.54 7.09 -10.70
N ASP A 94 0.36 8.04 -10.49
CA ASP A 94 1.61 7.77 -9.78
C ASP A 94 1.30 7.64 -8.28
N ALA A 95 1.77 6.57 -7.63
CA ALA A 95 1.53 6.36 -6.20
C ALA A 95 2.08 7.49 -5.31
N THR A 96 3.06 8.27 -5.81
CA THR A 96 3.62 9.45 -5.13
C THR A 96 2.75 10.72 -5.26
N GLU A 97 1.70 10.69 -6.08
CA GLU A 97 0.76 11.82 -6.24
C GLU A 97 -0.18 11.91 -5.03
N LEU A 98 0.14 12.82 -4.11
CA LEU A 98 -0.67 13.14 -2.94
C LEU A 98 -1.96 13.90 -3.34
N PRO A 99 -3.02 13.81 -2.52
CA PRO A 99 -4.12 14.77 -2.56
C PRO A 99 -3.65 16.21 -2.35
N THR A 100 -4.44 17.15 -2.87
CA THR A 100 -4.15 18.60 -2.81
C THR A 100 -4.67 19.28 -1.55
N GLU A 101 -5.48 18.57 -0.76
CA GLU A 101 -6.06 19.04 0.50
C GLU A 101 -5.32 18.45 1.70
N PRO A 102 -5.09 19.22 2.78
CA PRO A 102 -4.57 18.68 4.02
C PRO A 102 -5.61 17.74 4.66
N ASP A 103 -5.15 16.74 5.41
CA ASP A 103 -5.98 15.68 6.01
C ASP A 103 -6.84 14.88 4.99
N ALA A 104 -6.41 14.82 3.72
CA ALA A 104 -7.02 13.98 2.68
C ALA A 104 -6.04 12.94 2.14
N TRP A 105 -6.50 11.70 1.94
CA TRP A 105 -5.69 10.57 1.48
C TRP A 105 -6.50 9.69 0.51
N TYR A 106 -5.86 9.11 -0.50
CA TYR A 106 -6.53 8.11 -1.34
C TYR A 106 -6.56 6.76 -0.63
N VAL A 107 -7.68 6.02 -0.70
CA VAL A 107 -7.84 4.68 -0.07
C VAL A 107 -6.68 3.73 -0.36
N HIS A 108 -6.15 3.75 -1.60
CA HIS A 108 -5.03 2.91 -2.01
C HIS A 108 -3.65 3.34 -1.47
N GLN A 109 -3.55 4.52 -0.84
CA GLN A 109 -2.37 4.97 -0.09
C GLN A 109 -2.47 4.59 1.40
N LEU A 110 -3.68 4.38 1.92
CA LEU A 110 -3.93 3.94 3.30
C LEU A 110 -3.79 2.43 3.46
N ALA A 111 -4.20 1.65 2.45
CA ALA A 111 -4.07 0.20 2.46
C ALA A 111 -2.59 -0.23 2.55
N GLY A 112 -2.28 -1.04 3.56
CA GLY A 112 -0.95 -1.59 3.80
C GLY A 112 -0.01 -0.77 4.69
N LEU A 113 -0.46 0.37 5.24
CA LEU A 113 0.30 1.14 6.24
C LEU A 113 0.32 0.42 7.60
N GLU A 114 1.40 0.60 8.37
CA GLU A 114 1.50 0.13 9.75
C GLU A 114 0.64 0.99 10.69
N VAL A 115 0.01 0.38 11.69
CA VAL A 115 -0.84 1.06 12.67
C VAL A 115 -0.15 1.06 14.04
N TRP A 116 -0.05 2.25 14.63
CA TRP A 116 0.70 2.51 15.86
C TRP A 116 -0.19 3.11 16.95
N ARG A 117 -0.15 2.56 18.17
CA ARG A 117 -0.83 3.07 19.38
C ARG A 117 0.24 3.42 20.41
N GLU A 118 0.20 4.62 20.97
CA GLU A 118 1.03 5.06 22.13
C GLU A 118 2.57 4.91 21.98
N GLY A 119 3.07 4.60 20.78
CA GLY A 119 4.49 4.38 20.48
C GLY A 119 4.84 2.94 20.08
N GLU A 120 3.89 2.01 20.15
CA GLU A 120 4.01 0.62 19.74
C GLU A 120 3.23 0.33 18.44
N ARG A 121 3.68 -0.63 17.63
CA ARG A 121 3.03 -1.03 16.39
C ARG A 121 2.05 -2.19 16.63
N VAL A 122 0.77 -1.87 16.76
CA VAL A 122 -0.31 -2.82 17.04
C VAL A 122 -0.79 -3.64 15.83
N GLY A 123 -0.60 -3.16 14.60
CA GLY A 123 -1.17 -3.85 13.44
C GLY A 123 -0.89 -3.20 12.09
N ARG A 124 -1.73 -3.52 11.10
CA ARG A 124 -1.60 -3.04 9.71
C ARG A 124 -2.95 -2.83 9.02
N VAL A 125 -3.11 -1.75 8.26
CA VAL A 125 -4.33 -1.51 7.48
C VAL A 125 -4.46 -2.54 6.35
N VAL A 126 -5.55 -3.30 6.33
CA VAL A 126 -5.91 -4.24 5.25
C VAL A 126 -6.59 -3.50 4.10
N ARG A 127 -7.62 -2.70 4.43
CA ARG A 127 -8.45 -1.93 3.49
C ARG A 127 -9.14 -0.76 4.19
N VAL A 128 -9.86 0.05 3.42
CA VAL A 128 -10.78 1.07 3.94
C VAL A 128 -12.17 0.79 3.38
N ASP A 129 -13.15 0.55 4.26
CA ASP A 129 -14.53 0.24 3.89
C ASP A 129 -15.42 1.47 4.11
N ALA A 130 -16.00 1.98 3.02
CA ALA A 130 -16.81 3.19 3.04
C ALA A 130 -18.23 2.91 3.56
N MET A 131 -18.53 3.33 4.79
CA MET A 131 -19.81 3.09 5.46
C MET A 131 -20.70 4.35 5.45
N PRO A 132 -22.04 4.24 5.54
CA PRO A 132 -22.96 5.37 5.31
C PRO A 132 -22.85 6.59 6.25
N ALA A 133 -22.02 6.52 7.30
CA ALA A 133 -21.82 7.60 8.27
C ALA A 133 -20.38 8.16 8.29
N GLN A 134 -19.38 7.34 7.96
CA GLN A 134 -17.95 7.63 8.05
C GLN A 134 -17.16 6.41 7.51
N ASP A 135 -15.97 6.63 6.95
CA ASP A 135 -15.11 5.55 6.45
C ASP A 135 -14.45 4.76 7.59
N MET A 136 -14.35 3.44 7.45
CA MET A 136 -13.74 2.54 8.42
C MET A 136 -12.37 2.07 7.92
N LEU A 137 -11.31 2.28 8.71
CA LEU A 137 -10.07 1.51 8.53
C LEU A 137 -10.33 0.08 9.00
N ILE A 138 -10.01 -0.90 8.17
CA ILE A 138 -9.94 -2.30 8.59
C ILE A 138 -8.48 -2.60 8.89
N VAL A 139 -8.18 -2.95 10.14
CA VAL A 139 -6.81 -3.17 10.62
C VAL A 139 -6.66 -4.62 11.10
N GLU A 140 -5.63 -5.30 10.60
CA GLU A 140 -5.22 -6.61 11.10
C GLU A 140 -4.39 -6.39 12.39
N ILE A 141 -4.90 -6.89 13.52
CA ILE A 141 -4.26 -6.86 14.85
C ILE A 141 -4.24 -8.29 15.39
N ALA A 142 -3.06 -8.81 15.74
CA ALA A 142 -2.80 -10.18 16.20
C ALA A 142 -3.24 -11.36 15.26
N GLY A 143 -4.06 -11.09 14.23
CA GLY A 143 -4.66 -12.07 13.33
C GLY A 143 -6.11 -11.72 12.95
N ASP A 144 -6.75 -10.82 13.70
CA ASP A 144 -8.15 -10.44 13.57
C ASP A 144 -8.35 -9.08 12.88
N GLU A 145 -9.49 -8.92 12.19
CA GLU A 145 -9.86 -7.67 11.51
C GLU A 145 -10.67 -6.74 12.42
N VAL A 146 -10.09 -5.57 12.73
CA VAL A 146 -10.66 -4.54 13.61
C VAL A 146 -11.18 -3.36 12.79
N MET A 147 -12.38 -2.86 13.12
CA MET A 147 -13.00 -1.71 12.46
C MET A 147 -12.73 -0.42 13.23
N ILE A 148 -11.76 0.38 12.78
CA ILE A 148 -11.37 1.65 13.42
C ILE A 148 -11.95 2.84 12.62
N PRO A 149 -12.79 3.71 13.22
CA PRO A 149 -13.35 4.86 12.50
C PRO A 149 -12.29 5.86 12.03
N PHE A 150 -12.28 6.19 10.74
CA PHE A 150 -11.28 7.08 10.13
C PHE A 150 -11.64 8.56 10.36
N VAL A 151 -11.55 9.00 11.62
CA VAL A 151 -11.83 10.37 12.05
C VAL A 151 -10.66 10.93 12.86
N LYS A 152 -10.38 12.23 12.72
CA LYS A 152 -9.20 12.89 13.32
C LYS A 152 -9.10 12.80 14.86
N ALA A 153 -10.20 12.47 15.54
CA ALA A 153 -10.22 12.22 16.99
C ALA A 153 -9.65 10.84 17.39
N ILE A 154 -9.72 9.85 16.49
CA ILE A 154 -9.22 8.48 16.68
C ILE A 154 -7.94 8.24 15.85
N VAL A 155 -7.78 8.96 14.75
CA VAL A 155 -6.64 8.85 13.82
C VAL A 155 -6.00 10.24 13.63
N PRO A 156 -5.18 10.71 14.59
CA PRO A 156 -4.62 12.07 14.57
C PRO A 156 -3.46 12.29 13.58
N GLU A 157 -2.72 11.25 13.19
CA GLU A 157 -1.55 11.34 12.29
C GLU A 157 -1.55 10.21 11.25
N VAL A 158 -1.30 10.57 9.98
CA VAL A 158 -1.03 9.64 8.86
C VAL A 158 0.22 10.11 8.13
N ASP A 159 1.32 9.35 8.22
CA ASP A 159 2.56 9.64 7.50
C ASP A 159 2.78 8.61 6.38
N LEU A 160 2.40 9.01 5.17
CA LEU A 160 2.60 8.24 3.94
C LEU A 160 4.08 8.09 3.53
N ARG A 161 5.02 8.83 4.13
CA ARG A 161 6.46 8.69 3.87
C ARG A 161 7.12 7.70 4.81
N ALA A 162 6.74 7.72 6.09
CA ALA A 162 7.15 6.70 7.06
C ALA A 162 6.38 5.38 6.90
N GLY A 163 5.24 5.40 6.20
CA GLY A 163 4.42 4.21 5.95
C GLY A 163 3.48 3.85 7.12
N ARG A 164 3.10 4.83 7.95
CA ARG A 164 2.41 4.61 9.23
C ARG A 164 1.16 5.46 9.44
N ILE A 165 0.28 4.97 10.30
CA ILE A 165 -0.85 5.68 10.91
C ILE A 165 -0.67 5.62 12.43
N VAL A 166 -0.89 6.73 13.13
CA VAL A 166 -1.01 6.76 14.60
C VAL A 166 -2.50 6.79 14.96
N ILE A 167 -2.89 5.95 15.92
CA ILE A 167 -4.25 5.90 16.47
C ILE A 167 -4.28 6.27 17.96
N THR A 168 -5.41 6.81 18.39
CA THR A 168 -5.75 7.12 19.78
C THR A 168 -7.22 6.77 20.01
N PRO A 169 -7.56 5.46 19.99
CA PRO A 169 -8.93 5.00 20.14
C PRO A 169 -9.44 5.21 21.58
N PRO A 170 -10.76 5.31 21.80
CA PRO A 170 -11.33 5.27 23.14
C PRO A 170 -11.26 3.85 23.72
N LEU A 171 -11.07 3.79 25.05
CA LEU A 171 -12.07 3.22 25.96
C LEU A 171 -12.93 2.08 25.38
N GLY A 172 -12.41 0.86 25.29
CA GLY A 172 -13.16 -0.34 24.89
C GLY A 172 -13.27 -0.58 23.38
N LEU A 173 -12.42 0.03 22.54
CA LEU A 173 -12.38 -0.28 21.09
C LEU A 173 -11.36 -1.38 20.73
N LEU A 174 -10.30 -1.57 21.54
CA LEU A 174 -9.24 -2.55 21.29
C LEU A 174 -9.00 -3.53 22.45
N GLU A 175 -9.49 -3.24 23.66
CA GLU A 175 -9.12 -3.96 24.89
C GLU A 175 -9.45 -5.47 24.83
N ASP A 176 -10.55 -5.86 24.19
CA ASP A 176 -10.94 -7.27 23.99
C ASP A 176 -9.88 -8.11 23.23
N LEU A 177 -8.97 -7.45 22.48
CA LEU A 177 -7.90 -8.07 21.69
C LEU A 177 -6.55 -8.06 22.43
N GLU A 178 -6.42 -7.23 23.45
CA GLU A 178 -5.21 -7.11 24.27
C GLU A 178 -5.18 -8.22 25.35
N GLU A 179 -6.33 -8.84 25.68
CA GLU A 179 -6.44 -10.00 26.58
C GLU A 179 -6.14 -11.36 25.91
N GLU A 180 -6.35 -11.53 24.60
CA GLU A 180 -6.04 -12.80 23.89
C GLU A 180 -4.58 -12.92 23.44
N ALA A 181 -3.77 -11.86 23.59
CA ALA A 181 -2.33 -11.92 23.34
C ALA A 181 -1.66 -12.91 24.33
N PRO A 182 -1.01 -14.00 23.85
CA PRO A 182 -0.44 -15.00 24.75
C PRO A 182 0.71 -14.39 25.55
N THR A 183 0.48 -14.17 26.84
CA THR A 183 1.48 -13.65 27.78
C THR A 183 2.64 -14.66 27.89
N GLU A 184 3.72 -14.41 27.16
CA GLU A 184 4.96 -15.17 27.29
C GLU A 184 5.55 -14.90 28.68
N ALA A 185 5.46 -15.90 29.55
CA ALA A 185 5.63 -15.71 30.98
C ALA A 185 7.07 -15.25 31.35
N PRO A 186 7.24 -14.28 32.26
CA PRO A 186 8.56 -13.78 32.62
C PRO A 186 9.37 -14.87 33.32
N ALA A 187 10.49 -15.25 32.71
CA ALA A 187 11.42 -16.22 33.28
C ALA A 187 12.13 -15.63 34.50
N ALA A 188 11.77 -16.11 35.69
CA ALA A 188 12.46 -15.79 36.94
C ALA A 188 13.50 -16.87 37.28
N THR A 189 14.75 -16.45 37.51
CA THR A 189 15.82 -17.21 38.18
C THR A 189 15.48 -17.46 39.67
N GLU A 190 16.20 -18.21 40.52
CA GLU A 190 17.64 -18.58 40.67
C GLU A 190 17.73 -19.65 41.81
N PRO A 191 18.92 -20.14 42.27
CA PRO A 191 20.22 -20.37 41.61
C PRO A 191 20.29 -21.86 41.17
N GLU A 192 21.06 -22.86 41.65
CA GLU A 192 22.29 -23.12 42.46
C GLU A 192 22.72 -24.57 42.06
N VAL A 193 23.94 -25.11 42.14
CA VAL A 193 25.22 -24.79 42.84
C VAL A 193 26.41 -24.78 41.85
N ALA A 194 27.66 -24.86 42.33
CA ALA A 194 28.88 -24.77 41.52
C ALA A 194 29.88 -25.94 41.73
N ASP A 195 30.72 -26.16 40.71
CA ASP A 195 32.15 -26.48 40.81
C ASP A 195 32.78 -25.90 39.52
N ALA A 196 33.46 -24.75 39.59
CA ALA A 196 34.93 -24.63 39.64
C ALA A 196 35.64 -25.34 38.46
N GLU A 197 36.50 -24.73 37.63
CA GLU A 197 36.96 -23.37 37.33
C GLU A 197 37.87 -23.52 36.04
N PRO A 198 38.66 -22.55 35.53
CA PRO A 198 38.69 -22.35 34.08
C PRO A 198 40.06 -22.59 33.40
N SER A 199 40.07 -22.50 32.06
CA SER A 199 41.25 -22.06 31.30
C SER A 199 40.89 -21.50 29.91
N ALA A 200 41.50 -20.37 29.60
CA ALA A 200 41.61 -19.69 28.30
C ALA A 200 42.91 -18.83 28.36
N PRO A 201 43.44 -18.25 27.27
CA PRO A 201 42.89 -18.17 25.91
C PRO A 201 43.94 -18.43 24.77
N ALA A 202 43.52 -18.08 23.54
CA ALA A 202 44.31 -17.43 22.49
C ALA A 202 45.44 -18.16 21.72
N GLU A 203 45.21 -18.21 20.40
CA GLU A 203 46.15 -17.86 19.32
C GLU A 203 47.40 -18.75 19.10
N ALA A 204 48.31 -18.30 18.22
CA ALA A 204 49.04 -19.16 17.29
C ALA A 204 50.49 -18.73 17.03
N ASP A 205 51.11 -19.50 16.14
CA ASP A 205 52.26 -19.17 15.27
C ASP A 205 53.69 -19.55 15.73
N ASP A 206 54.21 -20.50 14.95
CA ASP A 206 55.59 -20.73 14.47
C ASP A 206 56.78 -20.89 15.43
N ALA A 207 57.88 -21.38 14.85
CA ALA A 207 59.01 -21.99 15.53
C ALA A 207 60.22 -21.06 15.71
N SER A 208 61.00 -21.34 16.75
CA SER A 208 62.46 -21.32 16.66
C SER A 208 63.08 -22.28 17.68
N ALA A 209 64.22 -22.83 17.33
CA ALA A 209 65.02 -23.77 18.12
C ALA A 209 66.45 -23.19 18.28
N PRO A 210 67.48 -23.99 18.60
CA PRO A 210 67.67 -24.90 19.74
C PRO A 210 68.84 -24.42 20.63
N ASP A 211 69.18 -25.16 21.70
CA ASP A 211 70.61 -25.41 22.00
C ASP A 211 70.87 -26.69 22.83
N THR A 212 72.13 -27.16 22.79
CA THR A 212 72.91 -28.05 23.71
C THR A 212 72.25 -28.84 24.86
N SER A 213 72.73 -30.03 25.28
CA SER A 213 73.79 -30.96 24.80
C SER A 213 73.91 -32.18 25.74
N GLU A 214 74.47 -33.30 25.24
CA GLU A 214 75.27 -34.30 26.01
C GLU A 214 74.60 -35.13 27.15
N THR A 215 74.99 -36.38 27.48
CA THR A 215 75.91 -37.40 26.87
C THR A 215 75.47 -38.83 27.28
N ALA A 216 75.64 -39.83 26.39
CA ALA A 216 75.90 -41.27 26.68
C ALA A 216 74.83 -42.08 27.50
N ASP A 217 74.84 -43.42 27.63
CA ASP A 217 75.69 -44.49 27.06
C ASP A 217 74.97 -45.89 27.03
N ASP A 218 75.73 -46.96 26.79
CA ASP A 218 75.45 -48.40 27.06
C ASP A 218 74.46 -49.17 26.15
N GLU A 219 74.96 -49.39 24.93
CA GLU A 219 74.93 -50.65 24.17
C GLU A 219 74.52 -51.95 24.92
N ARG A 220 73.71 -52.81 24.27
CA ARG A 220 73.96 -54.27 24.34
C ARG A 220 73.53 -55.04 23.10
N ALA A 221 74.32 -56.07 22.78
CA ALA A 221 74.19 -56.98 21.63
C ALA A 221 73.38 -58.25 21.92
#